data_AF-A0A852KXJ2-F1
#
_entry.id   AF-A0A852KXJ2-F1
#
_cell.length_a   1.000
_cell.length_b   1.000
_cell.length_c   1.000
_cell.angle_alpha   90.00
_cell.angle_beta   90.00
_cell.angle_gamma   90.00
#
_symmetry.space_group_name_H-M   'P 1'
#
loop_
_entity.id
_entity.type
_entity.pdbx_description
1 polymer ?
#
loop_
_entity_poly.entity_id
_entity_poly.type
_entity_poly.pdbx_seq_one_letter_code
_entity_poly.pdbx_strand_id
1 'polypeptide(L)'
;LLSFLCIQNQTFLHVKGKIQLGRFQMRSRDVRLTHIFLDDLNSLPAEYDKGEYFKFLEDYGTHYAVSGTVGGKYELVYVLDNYAMSRTGITVEDVKKCLGYHLDANIIYKNLHANLDSGKCEKIHVKDNYFLPHPLAFLSAAEFKDDAVIDDVISLVDGGKIDFSVKIKEMLLRGSKMIDVEDYIQWAKSLVDAPVVIQQRPSPIHALVPVKMRNAYLKKQNLERAIEDYITEYSVCKCEPCKNGGTLLLVDGACTCMCSSYFKGIACQIAKST
;
A
#
# COMPACT_ATOMS: atom_id res chain seq x y z
N LEU A 1 -14.73 -11.52 -7.10
CA LEU A 1 -15.05 -10.76 -8.34
C LEU A 1 -14.70 -9.31 -8.09
N LEU A 2 -13.48 -8.91 -8.46
CA LEU A 2 -13.04 -7.52 -8.42
C LEU A 2 -13.83 -6.75 -9.48
N SER A 3 -14.68 -5.82 -9.05
CA SER A 3 -15.38 -4.88 -9.92
C SER A 3 -14.34 -4.06 -10.68
N PHE A 4 -14.19 -4.36 -11.98
CA PHE A 4 -13.36 -3.59 -12.89
C PHE A 4 -13.91 -2.16 -12.97
N LEU A 5 -13.28 -1.24 -12.24
CA LEU A 5 -13.40 0.19 -12.48
C LEU A 5 -13.04 0.44 -13.94
N CYS A 6 -13.98 1.02 -14.68
CA CYS A 6 -13.72 1.53 -16.01
C CYS A 6 -12.68 2.65 -15.85
N ILE A 7 -11.38 2.35 -16.00
CA ILE A 7 -10.33 3.38 -15.93
C ILE A 7 -10.62 4.38 -17.05
N GLN A 8 -11.29 5.48 -16.71
CA GLN A 8 -11.35 6.71 -17.48
C GLN A 8 -9.96 7.38 -17.40
N ASN A 9 -9.72 8.41 -18.18
CA ASN A 9 -8.47 9.17 -18.08
C ASN A 9 -8.36 9.71 -16.64
N GLN A 10 -7.46 9.15 -15.82
CA GLN A 10 -7.36 9.43 -14.38
C GLN A 10 -6.02 10.07 -14.04
N THR A 11 -6.03 10.94 -13.04
CA THR A 11 -4.82 11.49 -12.41
C THR A 11 -4.76 11.05 -10.97
N PHE A 12 -3.58 10.65 -10.50
CA PHE A 12 -3.38 10.23 -9.12
C PHE A 12 -2.73 11.35 -8.31
N LEU A 13 -3.42 11.83 -7.27
CA LEU A 13 -2.84 12.71 -6.27
C LEU A 13 -2.35 11.86 -5.09
N HIS A 14 -1.03 11.78 -4.95
CA HIS A 14 -0.38 10.99 -3.91
C HIS A 14 0.12 11.90 -2.77
N VAL A 15 -0.50 11.77 -1.60
CA VAL A 15 -0.14 12.46 -0.37
C VAL A 15 0.56 11.49 0.57
N LYS A 16 1.70 11.91 1.14
CA LYS A 16 2.52 11.08 2.00
C LYS A 16 2.84 11.81 3.29
N GLY A 17 2.74 11.12 4.41
CA GLY A 17 3.21 11.61 5.69
C GLY A 17 4.01 10.54 6.43
N LYS A 18 5.04 10.97 7.16
CA LYS A 18 5.90 10.08 7.95
C LYS A 18 6.19 10.75 9.28
N ILE A 19 5.95 10.03 10.37
CA ILE A 19 6.40 10.40 11.71
C ILE A 19 7.46 9.41 12.13
N GLN A 20 8.67 9.91 12.40
CA GLN A 20 9.77 9.10 12.89
C GLN A 20 9.91 9.31 14.39
N LEU A 21 9.73 8.24 15.16
CA LEU A 21 9.90 8.26 16.62
C LEU A 21 11.33 7.91 17.02
N GLY A 22 11.99 7.05 16.25
CA GLY A 22 13.32 6.59 16.60
C GLY A 22 14.01 5.83 15.48
N ARG A 23 15.25 5.43 15.76
CA ARG A 23 16.07 4.58 14.90
C ARG A 23 16.58 3.41 15.73
N PHE A 24 16.74 2.26 15.09
CA PHE A 24 17.34 1.10 15.71
C PHE A 24 18.49 0.56 14.87
N GLN A 25 19.42 -0.11 15.54
CA GLN A 25 20.55 -0.80 14.95
C GLN A 25 20.75 -2.08 15.77
N MET A 26 20.70 -3.23 15.10
CA MET A 26 20.94 -4.52 15.70
C MET A 26 22.44 -4.72 15.96
N ARG A 27 22.77 -5.58 16.94
CA ARG A 27 24.15 -6.02 17.16
C ARG A 27 24.61 -6.83 15.96
N SER A 28 25.86 -6.65 15.55
CA SER A 28 26.47 -7.38 14.43
C SER A 28 27.03 -8.74 14.81
N ARG A 29 27.19 -9.01 16.12
CA ARG A 29 27.70 -10.28 16.67
C ARG A 29 26.88 -10.69 17.88
N ASP A 30 26.88 -11.99 18.16
CA ASP A 30 26.20 -12.59 19.31
C ASP A 30 24.73 -12.17 19.43
N VAL A 31 24.05 -12.12 18.28
CA VAL A 31 22.61 -11.87 18.22
C VAL A 31 21.90 -12.98 18.99
N ARG A 32 21.05 -12.58 19.93
CA ARG A 32 20.23 -13.52 20.68
C ARG A 32 18.98 -13.83 19.89
N LEU A 33 18.86 -15.08 19.49
CA LEU A 33 17.70 -15.60 18.80
C LEU A 33 16.65 -16.06 19.82
N THR A 34 15.37 -16.03 19.44
CA THR A 34 14.30 -16.60 20.26
C THR A 34 14.46 -18.12 20.33
N HIS A 35 13.97 -18.74 21.40
CA HIS A 35 14.03 -20.19 21.57
C HIS A 35 13.31 -20.91 20.43
N ILE A 36 12.11 -20.44 20.05
CA ILE A 36 11.31 -20.99 18.96
C ILE A 36 12.09 -21.00 17.64
N PHE A 37 12.68 -19.86 17.27
CA PHE A 37 13.48 -19.75 16.04
C PHE A 37 14.70 -20.68 16.04
N LEU A 38 15.37 -20.82 17.19
CA LEU A 38 16.50 -21.73 17.35
C LEU A 38 16.08 -23.20 17.23
N ASP A 39 14.95 -23.58 17.81
CA ASP A 39 14.43 -24.94 17.79
C ASP A 39 14.00 -25.34 16.36
N ASP A 40 13.37 -24.43 15.63
CA ASP A 40 13.00 -24.66 14.23
C ASP A 40 14.23 -24.73 13.32
N LEU A 41 15.22 -23.84 13.52
CA LEU A 41 16.51 -23.94 12.84
C LEU A 41 17.21 -25.28 13.14
N ASN A 42 17.12 -25.77 14.38
CA ASN A 42 17.68 -27.07 14.78
C ASN A 42 16.98 -28.24 14.09
N SER A 43 15.68 -28.12 13.86
CA SER A 43 14.84 -29.15 13.24
C SER A 43 15.02 -29.25 11.72
N LEU A 44 15.52 -28.20 11.06
CA LEU A 44 15.83 -28.24 9.62
C LEU A 44 16.79 -29.40 9.27
N PRO A 45 16.49 -30.18 8.21
CA PRO A 45 17.32 -31.30 7.80
C PRO A 45 18.67 -30.82 7.26
N ALA A 46 19.72 -31.64 7.47
CA ALA A 46 21.06 -31.33 6.97
C ALA A 46 21.17 -31.54 5.45
N GLU A 47 20.44 -32.52 4.93
CA GLU A 47 20.19 -32.65 3.50
C GLU A 47 19.10 -31.66 3.09
N TYR A 48 19.23 -31.13 1.87
CA TYR A 48 18.31 -30.12 1.38
C TYR A 48 16.94 -30.74 1.07
N ASP A 49 15.93 -30.37 1.87
CA ASP A 49 14.52 -30.65 1.60
C ASP A 49 13.81 -29.34 1.25
N LYS A 50 13.30 -29.22 0.02
CA LYS A 50 12.68 -27.98 -0.44
C LYS A 50 11.47 -27.59 0.43
N GLY A 51 10.67 -28.56 0.87
CA GLY A 51 9.44 -28.31 1.62
C GLY A 51 9.71 -27.75 3.02
N GLU A 52 10.63 -28.38 3.76
CA GLU A 52 11.00 -27.94 5.11
C GLU A 52 11.64 -26.54 5.10
N TYR A 53 12.53 -26.27 4.14
CA TYR A 53 13.18 -24.97 4.05
C TYR A 53 12.22 -23.88 3.55
N PHE A 54 11.29 -24.18 2.64
CA PHE A 54 10.29 -23.21 2.20
C PHE A 54 9.34 -22.85 3.35
N LYS A 55 8.88 -23.85 4.12
CA LYS A 55 8.08 -23.60 5.31
C LYS A 55 8.78 -22.66 6.30
N PHE A 56 10.07 -22.90 6.55
CA PHE A 56 10.86 -22.02 7.42
C PHE A 56 10.91 -20.57 6.90
N LEU A 57 11.05 -20.38 5.59
CA LEU A 57 11.05 -19.04 4.98
C LEU A 57 9.66 -18.36 5.01
N GLU A 58 8.58 -19.12 4.92
CA GLU A 58 7.20 -18.60 5.07
C GLU A 58 6.91 -18.20 6.53
N ASP A 59 7.36 -19.00 7.49
CA ASP A 59 7.10 -18.77 8.92
C ASP A 59 7.90 -17.56 9.46
N TYR A 60 9.15 -17.38 9.00
CA TYR A 60 10.07 -16.38 9.55
C TYR A 60 10.49 -15.27 8.60
N GLY A 61 10.18 -15.40 7.31
CA GLY A 61 10.61 -14.50 6.24
C GLY A 61 12.00 -14.84 5.68
N THR A 62 12.39 -14.10 4.64
CA THR A 62 13.67 -14.28 3.95
C THR A 62 14.79 -13.38 4.49
N HIS A 63 14.41 -12.30 5.20
CA HIS A 63 15.32 -11.28 5.70
C HIS A 63 14.88 -10.80 7.07
N TYR A 64 15.83 -10.26 7.82
CA TYR A 64 15.57 -9.53 9.06
C TYR A 64 16.13 -8.10 8.96
N ALA A 65 15.56 -7.17 9.73
CA ALA A 65 16.02 -5.79 9.74
C ALA A 65 17.26 -5.63 10.63
N VAL A 66 18.41 -5.27 10.03
CA VAL A 66 19.63 -4.97 10.80
C VAL A 66 19.65 -3.55 11.35
N SER A 67 18.96 -2.63 10.69
CA SER A 67 18.76 -1.27 11.16
C SER A 67 17.57 -0.64 10.48
N GLY A 68 17.04 0.44 11.05
CA GLY A 68 15.86 1.07 10.48
C GLY A 68 15.36 2.25 11.30
N THR A 69 14.20 2.75 10.88
CA THR A 69 13.45 3.80 11.58
C THR A 69 12.12 3.23 12.02
N VAL A 70 11.68 3.58 13.23
CA VAL A 70 10.37 3.22 13.78
C VAL A 70 9.50 4.46 13.91
N GLY A 71 8.20 4.29 13.76
CA GLY A 71 7.21 5.35 13.91
C GLY A 71 5.93 4.98 13.18
N GLY A 72 5.41 5.89 12.37
CA GLY A 72 4.23 5.65 11.54
C GLY A 72 4.35 6.36 10.21
N LYS A 73 3.68 5.83 9.19
CA LYS A 73 3.56 6.49 7.89
C LYS A 73 2.16 6.31 7.36
N TYR A 74 1.73 7.26 6.54
CA TYR A 74 0.50 7.13 5.79
C TYR A 74 0.73 7.59 4.35
N GLU A 75 0.07 6.91 3.43
CA GLU A 75 0.01 7.22 2.01
C GLU A 75 -1.48 7.25 1.62
N LEU A 76 -1.94 8.39 1.13
CA LEU A 76 -3.28 8.56 0.58
C LEU A 76 -3.14 8.82 -0.91
N VAL A 77 -3.79 7.98 -1.72
CA VAL A 77 -3.84 8.12 -3.16
C VAL A 77 -5.27 8.43 -3.55
N TYR A 78 -5.50 9.69 -3.95
CA TYR A 78 -6.77 10.12 -4.52
C TYR A 78 -6.75 9.84 -6.02
N VAL A 79 -7.73 9.08 -6.49
CA VAL A 79 -7.96 8.80 -7.91
C VAL A 79 -8.88 9.88 -8.45
N LEU A 80 -8.35 10.76 -9.30
CA LEU A 80 -9.09 11.91 -9.84
C LEU A 80 -9.57 11.62 -11.26
N ASP A 81 -10.83 11.94 -11.55
CA ASP A 81 -11.38 11.81 -12.90
C ASP A 81 -11.04 13.05 -13.73
N ASN A 82 -10.24 12.87 -14.80
CA ASN A 82 -9.80 14.00 -15.64
C ASN A 82 -10.95 14.60 -16.47
N TYR A 83 -11.97 13.82 -16.82
CA TYR A 83 -13.14 14.28 -17.55
C TYR A 83 -14.05 15.14 -16.65
N ALA A 84 -14.35 14.69 -15.43
CA ALA A 84 -15.10 15.46 -14.44
C ALA A 84 -14.37 16.76 -14.09
N MET A 85 -13.06 16.70 -13.85
CA MET A 85 -12.21 17.88 -13.63
C MET A 85 -12.27 18.86 -14.81
N SER A 86 -12.13 18.37 -16.05
CA SER A 86 -12.17 19.21 -17.25
C SER A 86 -13.52 19.89 -17.45
N ARG A 87 -14.63 19.17 -17.22
CA ARG A 87 -15.99 19.71 -17.35
C ARG A 87 -16.33 20.77 -16.30
N THR A 88 -15.82 20.61 -15.10
CA THR A 88 -16.12 21.48 -13.95
C THR A 88 -15.12 22.63 -13.80
N GLY A 89 -14.06 22.68 -14.62
CA GLY A 89 -13.01 23.68 -14.55
C GLY A 89 -12.11 23.53 -13.32
N ILE A 90 -12.01 22.30 -12.80
CA ILE A 90 -11.22 21.95 -11.61
C ILE A 90 -9.86 21.45 -12.04
N THR A 91 -8.82 21.92 -11.37
CA THR A 91 -7.45 21.46 -11.56
C THR A 91 -6.99 20.61 -10.37
N VAL A 92 -5.92 19.83 -10.55
CA VAL A 92 -5.27 19.10 -9.44
C VAL A 92 -4.85 20.05 -8.31
N GLU A 93 -4.49 21.28 -8.65
CA GLU A 93 -4.12 22.30 -7.66
C GLU A 93 -5.32 22.80 -6.86
N ASP A 94 -6.48 22.95 -7.50
CA ASP A 94 -7.75 23.24 -6.79
C ASP A 94 -8.08 22.09 -5.82
N VAL A 95 -7.91 20.83 -6.24
CA VAL A 95 -8.11 19.65 -5.38
C VAL A 95 -7.18 19.68 -4.18
N LYS A 96 -5.87 19.91 -4.35
CA LYS A 96 -4.92 20.01 -3.23
C LYS A 96 -5.31 21.11 -2.24
N LYS A 97 -5.74 22.28 -2.74
CA LYS A 97 -6.20 23.40 -1.91
C LYS A 97 -7.44 23.05 -1.10
N CYS A 98 -8.45 22.47 -1.74
CA CYS A 98 -9.69 22.08 -1.08
C CYS A 98 -9.46 20.95 -0.06
N LEU A 99 -8.48 20.06 -0.30
CA LEU A 99 -8.08 19.01 0.62
C LEU A 99 -7.17 19.49 1.77
N GLY A 100 -6.75 20.76 1.75
CA GLY A 100 -5.89 21.33 2.78
C GLY A 100 -4.40 20.95 2.66
N TYR A 101 -3.97 20.44 1.50
CA TYR A 101 -2.56 20.07 1.24
C TYR A 101 -1.73 21.17 0.58
N HIS A 102 -2.30 22.36 0.37
CA HIS A 102 -1.59 23.51 -0.18
C HIS A 102 -0.61 24.08 0.86
N LEU A 103 0.67 23.72 0.74
CA LEU A 103 1.74 24.15 1.64
C LEU A 103 2.44 25.40 1.08
N ASP A 104 1.73 26.53 1.00
CA ASP A 104 2.41 27.81 1.13
C ASP A 104 2.67 28.03 2.62
N ALA A 105 3.87 27.63 3.07
CA ALA A 105 4.36 27.69 4.44
C ALA A 105 4.57 29.12 4.99
N ASN A 106 3.84 30.10 4.45
CA ASN A 106 3.71 31.45 5.00
C ASN A 106 2.30 31.73 5.56
N ILE A 107 1.38 30.76 5.51
CA ILE A 107 0.06 30.83 6.17
C ILE A 107 0.13 30.06 7.50
N ILE A 108 1.09 30.44 8.33
CA ILE A 108 1.12 30.05 9.73
C ILE A 108 0.06 30.93 10.44
N TYR A 109 -1.10 30.33 10.68
CA TYR A 109 -2.03 30.68 11.78
C TYR A 109 -2.93 31.92 11.68
N LYS A 110 -3.00 32.64 10.57
CA LYS A 110 -4.06 33.67 10.37
C LYS A 110 -4.61 33.65 8.94
N ASN A 111 -5.90 33.35 8.82
CA ASN A 111 -6.76 33.54 7.63
C ASN A 111 -6.71 32.49 6.50
N LEU A 112 -6.90 31.21 6.81
CA LEU A 112 -7.19 30.18 5.78
C LEU A 112 -8.61 30.28 5.16
N HIS A 113 -9.42 31.26 5.58
CA HIS A 113 -10.68 31.62 4.93
C HIS A 113 -10.52 32.61 3.76
N ALA A 114 -9.32 33.14 3.50
CA ALA A 114 -9.20 34.36 2.69
C ALA A 114 -8.95 34.17 1.19
N ASN A 115 -8.78 32.96 0.65
CA ASN A 115 -8.59 32.75 -0.81
C ASN A 115 -8.91 31.32 -1.30
N LEU A 116 -9.81 30.58 -0.64
CA LEU A 116 -10.41 29.42 -1.30
C LEU A 116 -11.56 29.90 -2.17
N ASP A 117 -11.49 29.62 -3.46
CA ASP A 117 -12.62 29.76 -4.38
C ASP A 117 -13.70 28.75 -3.95
N SER A 118 -14.52 29.14 -2.97
CA SER A 118 -15.49 28.30 -2.26
C SER A 118 -16.37 27.49 -3.22
N GLY A 119 -16.76 28.10 -4.35
CA GLY A 119 -17.58 27.45 -5.38
C GLY A 119 -16.89 26.32 -6.16
N LYS A 120 -15.55 26.28 -6.21
CA LYS A 120 -14.81 25.15 -6.80
C LYS A 120 -14.74 23.97 -5.84
N CYS A 121 -14.47 24.23 -4.56
CA CYS A 121 -14.42 23.18 -3.57
C CYS A 121 -15.78 22.52 -3.38
N GLU A 122 -16.89 23.24 -3.49
CA GLU A 122 -18.26 22.70 -3.47
C GLU A 122 -18.48 21.57 -4.48
N LYS A 123 -17.88 21.67 -5.67
CA LYS A 123 -18.01 20.69 -6.75
C LYS A 123 -17.09 19.46 -6.56
N ILE A 124 -16.10 19.53 -5.67
CA ILE A 124 -15.21 18.39 -5.38
C ILE A 124 -15.90 17.48 -4.36
N HIS A 125 -16.27 16.28 -4.80
CA HIS A 125 -16.81 15.22 -3.97
C HIS A 125 -16.25 13.86 -4.40
N VAL A 126 -16.29 12.91 -3.46
CA VAL A 126 -15.93 11.51 -3.70
C VAL A 126 -17.14 10.80 -4.28
N LYS A 127 -16.91 9.97 -5.29
CA LYS A 127 -17.92 9.09 -5.86
C LYS A 127 -18.50 8.18 -4.78
N ASP A 128 -19.83 8.19 -4.66
CA ASP A 128 -20.54 7.30 -3.74
C ASP A 128 -20.47 5.86 -4.24
N ASN A 129 -19.39 5.16 -3.88
CA ASN A 129 -19.28 3.72 -4.10
C ASN A 129 -20.09 3.00 -3.01
N TYR A 130 -21.43 3.07 -3.09
CA TYR A 130 -22.26 2.15 -2.34
C TYR A 130 -21.96 0.73 -2.84
N PHE A 131 -21.20 -0.02 -2.04
CA PHE A 131 -21.13 -1.47 -2.14
C PHE A 131 -22.50 -2.02 -1.70
N LEU A 132 -23.52 -1.91 -2.56
CA LEU A 132 -24.81 -2.51 -2.31
C LEU A 132 -24.64 -4.03 -2.35
N PRO A 133 -24.90 -4.77 -1.26
CA PRO A 133 -24.86 -6.23 -1.28
C PRO A 133 -26.12 -6.84 -1.92
N HIS A 134 -26.81 -6.12 -2.80
CA HIS A 134 -28.13 -6.51 -3.28
C HIS A 134 -28.17 -6.77 -4.79
N PRO A 135 -28.58 -7.97 -5.26
CA PRO A 135 -28.59 -8.35 -6.68
C PRO A 135 -29.61 -7.60 -7.57
N LEU A 136 -30.25 -6.53 -7.09
CA LEU A 136 -31.39 -5.88 -7.75
C LEU A 136 -31.15 -4.44 -8.21
N ALA A 137 -29.95 -3.88 -8.00
CA ALA A 137 -29.60 -2.55 -8.53
C ALA A 137 -29.31 -2.54 -10.06
N PHE A 138 -29.66 -3.62 -10.77
CA PHE A 138 -29.35 -3.83 -12.19
C PHE A 138 -30.31 -3.09 -13.16
N LEU A 139 -31.32 -2.36 -12.65
CA LEU A 139 -32.38 -1.78 -13.49
C LEU A 139 -32.58 -0.26 -13.30
N SER A 140 -31.50 0.48 -13.12
CA SER A 140 -31.53 1.91 -13.44
C SER A 140 -30.24 2.34 -14.15
N ALA A 141 -30.16 2.00 -15.43
CA ALA A 141 -29.36 2.76 -16.40
C ALA A 141 -30.01 4.14 -16.60
N ALA A 142 -30.05 4.95 -15.54
CA ALA A 142 -29.99 6.38 -15.72
C ALA A 142 -28.51 6.67 -15.97
N GLU A 143 -28.22 7.39 -17.06
CA GLU A 143 -26.92 8.04 -17.25
C GLU A 143 -26.67 8.97 -16.06
N PHE A 144 -26.14 8.42 -14.96
CA PHE A 144 -25.56 9.24 -13.92
C PHE A 144 -24.38 9.94 -14.58
N LYS A 145 -24.58 11.20 -14.96
CA LYS A 145 -23.51 12.17 -15.17
C LYS A 145 -22.84 12.32 -13.82
N ASP A 146 -22.02 11.33 -13.48
CA ASP A 146 -21.17 11.37 -12.31
C ASP A 146 -20.17 12.50 -12.55
N ASP A 147 -20.35 13.60 -11.83
CA ASP A 147 -19.44 14.72 -11.81
C ASP A 147 -18.52 14.67 -10.58
N ALA A 148 -18.46 13.51 -9.91
CA ALA A 148 -17.48 13.24 -8.88
C ALA A 148 -16.06 13.47 -9.43
N VAL A 149 -15.36 14.37 -8.77
CA VAL A 149 -13.97 14.71 -9.12
C VAL A 149 -13.02 13.63 -8.60
N ILE A 150 -13.37 12.98 -7.49
CA ILE A 150 -12.57 11.93 -6.86
C ILE A 150 -13.32 10.60 -7.03
N ASP A 151 -12.78 9.70 -7.85
CA ASP A 151 -13.34 8.37 -8.11
C ASP A 151 -13.17 7.42 -6.92
N ASP A 152 -12.00 7.47 -6.28
CA ASP A 152 -11.64 6.59 -5.17
C ASP A 152 -10.52 7.19 -4.31
N VAL A 153 -10.40 6.70 -3.09
CA VAL A 153 -9.36 7.06 -2.15
C VAL A 153 -8.75 5.78 -1.59
N ILE A 154 -7.50 5.53 -1.97
CA ILE A 154 -6.73 4.40 -1.47
C ILE A 154 -5.90 4.89 -0.29
N SER A 155 -6.11 4.31 0.89
CA SER A 155 -5.37 4.66 2.10
C SER A 155 -4.50 3.51 2.56
N LEU A 156 -3.21 3.77 2.72
CA LEU A 156 -2.25 2.87 3.33
C LEU A 156 -1.70 3.57 4.57
N VAL A 157 -2.12 3.15 5.76
CA VAL A 157 -1.61 3.66 7.03
C VAL A 157 -0.92 2.52 7.77
N ASP A 158 0.35 2.75 8.10
CA ASP A 158 1.16 1.83 8.87
C ASP A 158 1.47 2.45 10.24
N GLY A 159 1.09 1.73 11.29
CA GLY A 159 1.31 2.10 12.69
C GLY A 159 0.23 2.97 13.31
N GLY A 160 0.17 2.94 14.64
CA GLY A 160 -0.86 3.57 15.46
C GLY A 160 -1.92 2.58 15.92
N LYS A 161 -2.69 2.97 16.95
CA LYS A 161 -3.79 2.15 17.49
C LYS A 161 -5.13 2.41 16.81
N ILE A 162 -5.30 3.63 16.32
CA ILE A 162 -6.51 4.05 15.63
C ILE A 162 -6.30 3.76 14.16
N ASP A 163 -7.30 3.14 13.53
CA ASP A 163 -7.32 2.99 12.09
C ASP A 163 -7.62 4.35 11.42
N PHE A 164 -6.58 5.17 11.36
CA PHE A 164 -6.63 6.52 10.79
C PHE A 164 -7.04 6.48 9.31
N SER A 165 -6.76 5.38 8.59
CA SER A 165 -7.23 5.13 7.22
C SER A 165 -8.76 5.11 7.17
N VAL A 166 -9.40 4.33 8.06
CA VAL A 166 -10.85 4.23 8.12
C VAL A 166 -11.48 5.58 8.45
N LYS A 167 -10.90 6.32 9.41
CA LYS A 167 -11.40 7.65 9.80
C LYS A 167 -11.35 8.64 8.64
N ILE A 168 -10.21 8.73 7.93
CA ILE A 168 -10.07 9.60 6.75
C ILE A 168 -11.06 9.21 5.67
N LYS A 169 -11.20 7.91 5.38
CA LYS A 169 -12.14 7.42 4.36
C LYS A 169 -13.59 7.77 4.71
N GLU A 170 -14.00 7.54 5.95
CA GLU A 170 -15.34 7.87 6.45
C GLU A 170 -15.61 9.38 6.36
N MET A 171 -14.64 10.21 6.74
CA MET A 171 -14.75 11.66 6.63
C MET A 171 -14.95 12.11 5.18
N LEU A 172 -14.13 11.60 4.26
CA LEU A 172 -14.22 11.94 2.84
C LEU A 172 -15.57 11.51 2.23
N LEU A 173 -16.05 10.31 2.59
CA LEU A 173 -17.38 9.82 2.20
C LEU A 173 -18.53 10.69 2.75
N ARG A 174 -18.36 11.28 3.94
CA ARG A 174 -19.34 12.20 4.52
C ARG A 174 -19.24 13.62 3.95
N GLY A 175 -18.41 13.84 2.93
CA GLY A 175 -18.23 15.12 2.28
C GLY A 175 -17.29 16.07 3.02
N SER A 176 -16.60 15.61 4.08
CA SER A 176 -15.53 16.38 4.70
C SER A 176 -14.36 16.48 3.74
N LYS A 177 -13.98 17.71 3.38
CA LYS A 177 -12.94 17.95 2.37
C LYS A 177 -11.55 18.01 2.96
N MET A 178 -11.42 18.32 4.25
CA MET A 178 -10.13 18.45 4.92
C MET A 178 -9.98 17.39 6.00
N ILE A 179 -8.76 16.88 6.16
CA ILE A 179 -8.40 16.05 7.30
C ILE A 179 -8.39 16.96 8.54
N ASP A 180 -9.11 16.56 9.59
CA ASP A 180 -9.07 17.28 10.85
C ASP A 180 -7.68 17.15 11.47
N VAL A 181 -7.11 18.29 11.86
CA VAL A 181 -5.81 18.34 12.53
C VAL A 181 -5.84 17.55 13.83
N GLU A 182 -6.97 17.53 14.54
CA GLU A 182 -7.12 16.75 15.77
C GLU A 182 -7.00 15.24 15.50
N ASP A 183 -7.53 14.77 14.37
CA ASP A 183 -7.47 13.35 14.00
C ASP A 183 -6.04 12.92 13.68
N TYR A 184 -5.31 13.76 12.97
CA TYR A 184 -3.89 13.57 12.72
C TYR A 184 -3.09 13.55 14.05
N ILE A 185 -3.38 14.47 14.96
CA ILE A 185 -2.73 14.54 16.27
C ILE A 185 -3.05 13.29 17.11
N GLN A 186 -4.29 12.80 17.08
CA GLN A 186 -4.69 11.58 17.78
C GLN A 186 -3.97 10.34 17.24
N TRP A 187 -3.90 10.20 15.91
CA TRP A 187 -3.11 9.15 15.28
C TRP A 187 -1.63 9.25 15.69
N ALA A 188 -1.03 10.44 15.58
CA ALA A 188 0.37 10.69 15.92
C ALA A 188 0.69 10.34 17.38
N LYS A 189 -0.18 10.71 18.33
CA LYS A 189 -0.05 10.34 19.75
C LYS A 189 -0.07 8.82 19.96
N SER A 190 -0.88 8.10 19.18
CA SER A 190 -1.00 6.64 19.30
C SER A 190 0.25 5.88 18.85
N LEU A 191 1.12 6.50 18.04
CA LEU A 191 2.35 5.87 17.55
C LEU A 191 3.35 5.54 18.66
N VAL A 192 3.27 6.23 19.80
CA VAL A 192 4.14 5.95 20.95
C VAL A 192 3.91 4.53 21.46
N ASP A 193 2.66 4.07 21.46
CA ASP A 193 2.29 2.75 21.96
C ASP A 193 2.30 1.67 20.89
N ALA A 194 2.07 2.04 19.62
CA ALA A 194 1.96 1.11 18.50
C ALA A 194 2.81 1.56 17.29
N PRO A 195 4.14 1.71 17.44
CA PRO A 195 5.02 2.04 16.34
C PRO A 195 5.24 0.84 15.43
N VAL A 196 5.56 1.11 14.17
CA VAL A 196 5.96 0.09 13.19
C VAL A 196 7.30 0.47 12.55
N VAL A 197 7.96 -0.52 11.94
CA VAL A 197 9.18 -0.29 11.16
C VAL A 197 8.78 0.34 9.82
N ILE A 198 9.06 1.63 9.66
CA ILE A 198 8.67 2.41 8.47
C ILE A 198 9.76 2.44 7.39
N GLN A 199 11.01 2.17 7.77
CA GLN A 199 12.14 1.96 6.85
C GLN A 199 13.11 0.97 7.48
N GLN A 200 13.65 0.07 6.67
CA GLN A 200 14.59 -0.96 7.14
C GLN A 200 15.71 -1.21 6.14
N ARG A 201 16.89 -1.51 6.68
CA ARG A 201 17.97 -2.16 5.94
C ARG A 201 17.88 -3.66 6.22
N PRO A 202 17.55 -4.49 5.22
CA PRO A 202 17.47 -5.93 5.40
C PRO A 202 18.85 -6.58 5.41
N SER A 203 18.95 -7.74 6.06
CA SER A 203 20.03 -8.71 5.93
C SER A 203 19.41 -10.09 5.79
N PRO A 204 19.99 -10.99 4.98
CA PRO A 204 19.34 -12.25 4.67
C PRO A 204 19.34 -13.19 5.89
N ILE A 205 18.27 -13.98 6.02
CA ILE A 205 18.00 -14.75 7.25
C ILE A 205 19.03 -15.86 7.52
N HIS A 206 19.66 -16.41 6.47
CA HIS A 206 20.75 -17.40 6.61
C HIS A 206 21.96 -16.84 7.41
N ALA A 207 22.11 -15.52 7.50
CA ALA A 207 23.14 -14.90 8.34
C ALA A 207 22.89 -15.06 9.85
N LEU A 208 21.68 -15.43 10.26
CA LEU A 208 21.33 -15.69 11.66
C LEU A 208 21.68 -17.12 12.10
N VAL A 209 22.07 -18.04 11.20
CA VAL A 209 22.41 -19.42 11.58
C VAL A 209 23.63 -19.44 12.53
N PRO A 210 23.49 -19.91 13.78
CA PRO A 210 24.60 -19.89 14.74
C PRO A 210 25.73 -20.84 14.34
N VAL A 211 26.97 -20.35 14.30
CA VAL A 211 28.16 -21.16 13.92
C VAL A 211 28.38 -22.38 14.83
N LYS A 212 27.94 -22.29 16.10
CA LYS A 212 28.08 -23.38 17.09
C LYS A 212 26.98 -24.46 16.98
N MET A 213 25.99 -24.28 16.10
CA MET A 213 24.91 -25.24 15.88
C MET A 213 25.41 -26.48 15.12
N ARG A 214 24.82 -27.65 15.37
CA ARG A 214 25.09 -28.86 14.59
C ARG A 214 24.74 -28.62 13.12
N ASN A 215 25.66 -28.98 12.22
CA ASN A 215 25.51 -28.81 10.77
C ASN A 215 25.28 -27.34 10.33
N ALA A 216 25.72 -26.35 11.13
CA ALA A 216 25.49 -24.93 10.86
C ALA A 216 25.88 -24.50 9.42
N TYR A 217 27.04 -24.93 8.94
CA TYR A 217 27.52 -24.62 7.60
C TYR A 217 26.56 -25.15 6.51
N LEU A 218 26.14 -26.42 6.63
CA LEU A 218 25.22 -27.04 5.67
C LEU A 218 23.85 -26.37 5.70
N LYS A 219 23.29 -26.12 6.89
CA LYS A 219 22.00 -25.44 7.04
C LYS A 219 22.03 -24.02 6.48
N LYS A 220 23.13 -23.29 6.68
CA LYS A 220 23.33 -21.97 6.10
C LYS A 220 23.35 -22.03 4.57
N GLN A 221 24.12 -22.94 3.99
CA GLN A 221 24.19 -23.14 2.53
C GLN A 221 22.83 -23.55 1.95
N ASN A 222 22.11 -24.43 2.64
CA ASN A 222 20.78 -24.86 2.23
C ASN A 222 19.76 -23.71 2.31
N LEU A 223 19.83 -22.83 3.33
CA LEU A 223 18.99 -21.63 3.39
C LEU A 223 19.33 -20.62 2.28
N GLU A 224 20.61 -20.46 1.94
CA GLU A 224 21.03 -19.63 0.79
C GLU A 224 20.39 -20.15 -0.50
N ARG A 225 20.52 -21.45 -0.76
CA ARG A 225 19.86 -22.12 -1.89
C ARG A 225 18.34 -22.01 -1.83
N ALA A 226 17.74 -22.21 -0.67
CA ALA A 226 16.29 -22.14 -0.49
C ALA A 226 15.74 -20.77 -0.87
N ILE A 227 16.44 -19.69 -0.52
CA ILE A 227 16.05 -18.32 -0.90
C ILE A 227 16.08 -18.13 -2.42
N GLU A 228 17.11 -18.65 -3.10
CA GLU A 228 17.21 -18.60 -4.57
C GLU A 228 16.08 -19.41 -5.24
N ASP A 229 15.85 -20.63 -4.74
CA ASP A 229 14.78 -21.51 -5.21
C ASP A 229 13.40 -20.87 -4.95
N TYR A 230 13.21 -20.19 -3.81
CA TYR A 230 11.97 -19.50 -3.45
C TYR A 230 11.68 -18.35 -4.40
N ILE A 231 12.66 -17.47 -4.65
CA ILE A 231 12.52 -16.37 -5.62
C ILE A 231 12.20 -16.91 -7.03
N THR A 232 12.85 -18.01 -7.41
CA THR A 232 12.61 -18.66 -8.70
C THR A 232 11.21 -19.29 -8.76
N GLU A 233 10.75 -19.89 -7.66
CA GLU A 233 9.45 -20.55 -7.60
C GLU A 233 8.31 -19.55 -7.78
N TYR A 234 8.38 -18.43 -7.04
CA TYR A 234 7.38 -17.37 -7.02
C TYR A 234 7.71 -16.22 -7.99
N SER A 235 8.47 -16.52 -9.05
CA SER A 235 8.82 -15.54 -10.07
C SER A 235 7.66 -15.28 -11.03
N VAL A 236 7.41 -14.00 -11.31
CA VAL A 236 6.48 -13.55 -12.36
C VAL A 236 6.85 -14.07 -13.75
N CYS A 237 8.10 -14.49 -13.97
CA CYS A 237 8.57 -15.03 -15.25
C CYS A 237 7.94 -16.38 -15.63
N LYS A 238 7.28 -17.07 -14.69
CA LYS A 238 6.50 -18.28 -14.97
C LYS A 238 5.11 -18.00 -15.55
N CYS A 239 4.68 -16.74 -15.49
CA CYS A 239 3.38 -16.32 -15.99
C CYS A 239 3.44 -15.96 -17.48
N GLU A 240 2.33 -16.16 -18.20
CA GLU A 240 2.16 -15.67 -19.56
C GLU A 240 2.12 -14.13 -19.60
N PRO A 241 2.75 -13.48 -20.58
CA PRO A 241 2.78 -12.02 -20.66
C PRO A 241 1.41 -11.43 -21.00
N CYS A 242 1.10 -10.30 -20.38
CA CYS A 242 -0.10 -9.51 -20.67
C CYS A 242 -0.04 -8.88 -22.06
N LYS A 243 -1.20 -8.65 -22.70
CA LYS A 243 -1.27 -7.94 -23.99
C LYS A 243 -1.24 -6.43 -23.78
N ASN A 244 -1.00 -5.70 -24.86
CA ASN A 244 -1.14 -4.23 -24.94
C ASN A 244 -0.39 -3.45 -23.85
N GLY A 245 0.80 -3.93 -23.48
CA GLY A 245 1.65 -3.28 -22.47
C GLY A 245 1.11 -3.37 -21.04
N GLY A 246 0.19 -4.29 -20.76
CA GLY A 246 -0.25 -4.57 -19.38
C GLY A 246 0.91 -5.04 -18.50
N THR A 247 0.91 -4.63 -17.23
CA THR A 247 1.91 -5.07 -16.25
C THR A 247 1.49 -6.41 -15.65
N LEU A 248 2.38 -7.39 -15.73
CA LEU A 248 2.15 -8.74 -15.19
C LEU A 248 2.49 -8.77 -13.69
N LEU A 249 1.58 -9.33 -12.89
CA LEU A 249 1.70 -9.46 -11.44
C LEU A 249 1.40 -10.91 -11.03
N LEU A 250 2.14 -11.43 -10.05
CA LEU A 250 1.82 -12.70 -9.40
C LEU A 250 1.30 -12.38 -8.00
N VAL A 251 0.04 -12.70 -7.73
CA VAL A 251 -0.61 -12.42 -6.44
C VAL A 251 -1.31 -13.71 -5.99
N ASP A 252 -1.00 -14.19 -4.78
CA ASP A 252 -1.57 -15.41 -4.21
C ASP A 252 -1.48 -16.64 -5.13
N GLY A 253 -0.36 -16.76 -5.85
CA GLY A 253 -0.14 -17.84 -6.82
C GLY A 253 -0.90 -17.69 -8.15
N ALA A 254 -1.67 -16.61 -8.33
CA ALA A 254 -2.41 -16.32 -9.55
C ALA A 254 -1.73 -15.21 -10.36
N CYS A 255 -1.44 -15.48 -11.63
CA CYS A 255 -0.95 -14.49 -12.58
C CYS A 255 -2.09 -13.54 -12.98
N THR A 256 -1.94 -12.26 -12.68
CA THR A 256 -2.94 -11.21 -12.93
C THR A 256 -2.32 -10.09 -13.77
N CYS A 257 -3.09 -9.53 -14.69
CA CYS A 257 -2.67 -8.39 -15.50
C CYS A 257 -3.26 -7.08 -14.99
N MET A 258 -2.38 -6.12 -14.74
CA MET A 258 -2.76 -4.72 -14.51
C MET A 258 -2.74 -3.97 -15.84
N CYS A 259 -3.92 -3.61 -16.33
CA CYS A 259 -4.07 -2.97 -17.63
C CYS A 259 -3.85 -1.46 -17.56
N SER A 260 -3.29 -0.89 -18.63
CA SER A 260 -3.31 0.56 -18.81
C SER A 260 -4.74 1.06 -19.02
N SER A 261 -4.94 2.36 -18.87
CA SER A 261 -6.27 2.98 -18.88
C SER A 261 -7.09 2.65 -20.14
N TYR A 262 -6.43 2.47 -21.28
CA TYR A 262 -7.07 2.23 -22.59
C TYR A 262 -7.53 0.79 -22.84
N PHE A 263 -7.15 -0.18 -22.00
CA PHE A 263 -7.45 -1.60 -22.24
C PHE A 263 -8.18 -2.23 -21.06
N LYS A 264 -8.95 -3.29 -21.33
CA LYS A 264 -9.70 -4.10 -20.37
C LYS A 264 -9.64 -5.59 -20.73
N GLY A 265 -10.21 -6.41 -19.86
CA GLY A 265 -10.19 -7.86 -19.96
C GLY A 265 -9.05 -8.48 -19.16
N ILE A 266 -9.13 -9.79 -18.92
CA ILE A 266 -8.24 -10.54 -18.03
C ILE A 266 -6.77 -10.43 -18.43
N ALA A 267 -6.48 -10.29 -19.73
CA ALA A 267 -5.13 -10.15 -20.28
C ALA A 267 -4.92 -8.79 -20.97
N CYS A 268 -5.75 -7.79 -20.67
CA CYS A 268 -5.74 -6.47 -21.31
C CYS A 268 -5.96 -6.51 -22.83
N GLN A 269 -6.68 -7.51 -23.33
CA GLN A 269 -6.83 -7.78 -24.76
C GLN A 269 -7.89 -6.92 -25.46
N ILE A 270 -8.76 -6.26 -24.71
CA ILE A 270 -9.90 -5.50 -25.25
C ILE A 270 -9.60 -4.02 -25.14
N ALA A 271 -9.63 -3.27 -26.24
CA ALA A 271 -9.59 -1.81 -26.18
C ALA A 271 -10.89 -1.27 -25.56
N LYS A 272 -10.79 -0.28 -24.67
CA LYS A 272 -11.96 0.46 -24.21
C LYS A 272 -12.39 1.42 -25.31
N SER A 273 -13.67 1.39 -25.67
CA SER A 273 -14.25 2.39 -26.56
C SER A 273 -14.20 3.75 -25.88
N THR A 274 -13.55 4.71 -26.54
CA THR A 274 -13.60 6.16 -26.22
C THR A 274 -15.03 6.67 -26.18
#